data_AF-A0A7D9EMB8-F1
#
_entry.id   AF-A0A7D9EMB8-F1
#
_cell.length_a   1.000
_cell.length_b   1.000
_cell.length_c   1.000
_cell.angle_alpha   90.00
_cell.angle_beta   90.00
_cell.angle_gamma   90.00
#
_symmetry.space_group_name_H-M   'P 1'
#
loop_
_entity.id
_entity.type
_entity.pdbx_description
1 polymer ?
#
loop_
_entity_poly.entity_id
_entity_poly.type
_entity_poly.pdbx_seq_one_letter_code
_entity_poly.pdbx_strand_id
1 'polypeptide(L)'
;AEMLENADSGVLDPSVINDPDYMEAVEERSLSLTTKQKDLLKGYLLNYRQFLHGYGKSCVGSVGLSTGFSLELVDTIIAHASELTSLDEVKAKLPLFDDDHASVIFEILRSIKNT
;
A
#
# COMPACT_ATOMS: atom_id res chain seq x y z
N ALA A 1 44.97 45.98 13.13
CA ALA A 1 43.58 46.19 12.68
C ALA A 1 43.26 45.07 11.70
N GLU A 2 42.67 44.00 12.23
CA GLU A 2 42.10 42.91 11.44
C GLU A 2 40.72 43.36 10.95
N MET A 3 40.38 43.12 9.67
CA MET A 3 39.04 42.68 9.28
C MET A 3 39.17 41.80 8.04
N LEU A 4 38.83 40.54 8.28
CA LEU A 4 38.81 39.40 7.37
C LEU A 4 37.57 39.46 6.47
N GLU A 5 37.77 39.03 5.24
CA GLU A 5 36.80 38.56 4.23
C GLU A 5 35.67 37.71 4.83
N ASN A 6 34.45 37.77 4.28
CA ASN A 6 33.66 36.58 3.96
C ASN A 6 32.36 36.93 3.20
N ALA A 7 32.10 36.07 2.21
CA ALA A 7 31.00 36.09 1.27
C ALA A 7 29.62 36.07 1.95
N ASP A 8 28.72 36.92 1.45
CA ASP A 8 27.30 36.87 1.72
C ASP A 8 26.72 35.63 1.04
N SER A 9 26.75 34.53 1.80
CA SER A 9 26.02 33.31 1.54
C SER A 9 24.54 33.67 1.43
N GLY A 10 23.95 33.49 0.25
CA GLY A 10 22.54 33.76 -0.02
C GLY A 10 21.65 33.15 1.07
N VAL A 11 21.26 33.99 2.02
CA VAL A 11 20.35 33.66 3.10
C VAL A 11 19.01 33.42 2.45
N LEU A 12 18.59 32.15 2.44
CA LEU A 12 17.22 31.77 2.18
C LEU A 12 16.36 32.47 3.22
N ASP A 13 15.46 33.33 2.75
CA ASP A 13 14.55 34.09 3.59
C ASP A 13 13.70 33.12 4.45
N PRO A 14 13.70 33.27 5.79
CA PRO A 14 13.00 32.36 6.70
C PRO A 14 11.46 32.49 6.65
N SER A 15 10.91 33.34 5.77
CA SER A 15 9.46 33.57 5.67
C SER A 15 8.74 32.59 4.73
N VAL A 16 9.47 31.71 4.02
CA VAL A 16 8.90 30.67 3.12
C VAL A 16 8.52 29.38 3.87
N ILE A 17 8.83 29.26 5.17
CA ILE A 17 8.59 28.02 5.94
C ILE A 17 7.34 28.12 6.83
N ASN A 18 6.31 28.87 6.42
CA ASN A 18 5.04 28.96 7.16
C ASN A 18 3.79 28.89 6.26
N ASP A 19 3.89 28.17 5.15
CA ASP A 19 2.70 27.72 4.42
C ASP A 19 2.29 26.32 4.94
N PRO A 20 1.10 26.16 5.57
CA PRO A 20 0.62 24.86 6.04
C PRO A 20 0.34 23.88 4.90
N ASP A 21 0.26 24.37 3.67
CA ASP A 21 0.08 23.57 2.45
C ASP A 21 1.37 22.83 2.03
N TYR A 22 2.53 23.25 2.55
CA TYR A 22 3.84 22.70 2.14
C TYR A 22 4.37 21.60 3.06
N MET A 23 3.71 21.27 4.18
CA MET A 23 4.03 20.08 4.98
C MET A 23 3.25 18.83 4.54
N GLU A 24 2.10 19.00 3.89
CA GLU A 24 1.30 17.86 3.39
C GLU A 24 1.99 17.12 2.23
N ALA A 25 2.80 17.84 1.43
CA ALA A 25 3.48 17.28 0.27
C ALA A 25 4.83 16.60 0.57
N VAL A 26 5.37 16.69 1.79
CA VAL A 26 6.72 16.18 2.12
C VAL A 26 6.68 15.01 3.09
N GLU A 27 5.61 14.83 3.87
CA GLU A 27 5.49 13.75 4.87
C GLU A 27 4.80 12.47 4.35
N GLU A 28 4.22 12.48 3.14
CA GLU A 28 3.67 11.27 2.50
C GLU A 28 4.72 10.38 1.79
N ARG A 29 6.00 10.76 1.85
CA ARG A 29 7.10 10.02 1.21
C ARG A 29 7.60 8.80 2.00
N SER A 30 7.03 8.50 3.15
CA SER A 30 7.66 7.55 4.07
C SER A 30 7.20 6.09 3.97
N LEU A 31 6.10 5.74 3.28
CA LEU A 31 5.69 4.31 3.15
C LEU A 31 4.63 4.01 2.07
N SER A 32 4.19 5.01 1.30
CA SER A 32 3.11 4.84 0.34
C SER A 32 3.59 4.16 -0.95
N LEU A 33 2.89 3.09 -1.37
CA LEU A 33 3.19 2.41 -2.63
C LEU A 33 3.02 3.40 -3.80
N THR A 34 3.98 3.38 -4.74
CA THR A 34 3.87 4.16 -5.98
C THR A 34 2.66 3.71 -6.80
N THR A 35 2.13 4.57 -7.69
CA THR A 35 0.99 4.22 -8.57
C THR A 35 1.23 2.93 -9.35
N LYS A 36 2.47 2.71 -9.83
CA LYS A 36 2.86 1.49 -10.54
C LYS A 36 2.82 0.26 -9.63
N GLN A 37 3.29 0.39 -8.39
CA GLN A 37 3.23 -0.69 -7.41
C GLN A 37 1.79 -1.02 -7.00
N LYS A 38 0.92 -0.01 -6.87
CA LYS A 38 -0.52 -0.21 -6.62
C LYS A 38 -1.21 -0.95 -7.77
N ASP A 39 -0.88 -0.62 -9.01
CA ASP A 39 -1.42 -1.30 -10.20
C ASP A 39 -0.95 -2.77 -10.25
N LEU A 40 0.34 -3.03 -10.00
CA LEU A 40 0.88 -4.38 -9.88
C LEU A 40 0.21 -5.17 -8.75
N LEU A 41 0.08 -4.56 -7.56
CA LEU A 41 -0.61 -5.16 -6.42
C LEU A 41 -2.05 -5.55 -6.78
N LYS A 42 -2.80 -4.65 -7.42
CA LYS A 42 -4.15 -4.93 -7.91
C LYS A 42 -4.16 -6.11 -8.87
N GLY A 43 -3.22 -6.15 -9.81
CA GLY A 43 -3.06 -7.27 -10.74
C GLY A 43 -2.85 -8.62 -10.05
N TYR A 44 -1.92 -8.69 -9.08
CA TYR A 44 -1.66 -9.93 -8.33
C TYR A 44 -2.85 -10.37 -7.48
N LEU A 45 -3.53 -9.44 -6.81
CA LEU A 45 -4.73 -9.76 -6.00
C LEU A 45 -5.90 -10.24 -6.87
N LEU A 46 -6.09 -9.64 -8.05
CA LEU A 46 -7.10 -10.10 -9.00
C LEU A 46 -6.76 -11.48 -9.58
N ASN A 47 -5.48 -11.74 -9.86
CA ASN A 47 -5.02 -13.05 -10.31
C ASN A 47 -5.26 -14.13 -9.22
N TYR A 48 -4.89 -13.82 -7.97
CA TYR A 48 -5.18 -14.70 -6.83
C TYR A 48 -6.67 -14.99 -6.68
N ARG A 49 -7.54 -13.97 -6.78
CA ARG A 49 -8.99 -14.13 -6.80
C ARG A 49 -9.48 -15.06 -7.92
N GLN A 50 -8.90 -14.97 -9.11
CA GLN A 50 -9.23 -15.87 -10.22
C GLN A 50 -8.78 -17.29 -9.94
N PHE A 51 -7.61 -17.48 -9.33
CA PHE A 51 -7.09 -18.78 -8.92
C PHE A 51 -8.01 -19.45 -7.87
N LEU A 52 -8.51 -18.69 -6.91
CA LEU A 52 -9.48 -19.16 -5.92
C LEU A 52 -10.80 -19.65 -6.57
N HIS A 53 -11.30 -18.94 -7.58
CA HIS A 53 -12.46 -19.39 -8.36
C HIS A 53 -12.13 -20.56 -9.32
N GLY A 54 -10.87 -20.73 -9.71
CA GLY A 54 -10.39 -21.71 -10.68
C GLY A 54 -10.13 -23.11 -10.12
N TYR A 55 -10.05 -23.27 -8.79
CA TYR A 55 -9.76 -24.55 -8.14
C TYR A 55 -10.98 -25.47 -7.92
N GLY A 56 -12.12 -25.16 -8.57
CA GLY A 56 -13.30 -25.99 -8.51
C GLY A 56 -14.20 -25.84 -9.73
N LYS A 57 -13.97 -26.65 -10.77
CA LYS A 57 -15.10 -27.16 -11.56
C LYS A 57 -15.91 -28.08 -10.64
N SER A 58 -16.69 -27.52 -9.72
CA SER A 58 -17.69 -28.30 -8.99
C SER A 58 -19.07 -27.83 -9.42
N CYS A 59 -19.61 -28.57 -10.37
CA CYS A 59 -21.02 -28.54 -10.73
C CYS A 59 -21.83 -29.05 -9.53
N VAL A 60 -22.38 -28.17 -8.71
CA VAL A 60 -23.61 -28.47 -7.96
C VAL A 60 -24.45 -27.20 -7.94
N GLY A 61 -25.70 -27.32 -8.38
CA GLY A 61 -26.65 -26.22 -8.36
C GLY A 61 -26.85 -25.66 -6.95
N SER A 62 -27.20 -24.38 -6.90
CA SER A 62 -27.47 -23.58 -5.70
C SER A 62 -26.22 -23.00 -5.02
N VAL A 63 -26.18 -21.66 -5.01
CA VAL A 63 -25.27 -20.76 -4.28
C VAL A 63 -23.77 -20.97 -4.53
N GLY A 64 -23.21 -20.18 -5.45
CA GLY A 64 -21.75 -20.04 -5.57
C GLY A 64 -21.18 -19.58 -4.24
N LEU A 65 -20.43 -20.46 -3.58
CA LEU A 65 -19.67 -20.14 -2.38
C LEU A 65 -18.65 -19.09 -2.78
N SER A 66 -18.98 -17.81 -2.55
CA SER A 66 -18.05 -16.70 -2.73
C SER A 66 -16.79 -17.05 -1.96
N THR A 67 -15.63 -17.02 -2.62
CA THR A 67 -14.34 -17.46 -2.08
C THR A 67 -13.82 -16.59 -0.93
N GLY A 68 -14.69 -15.82 -0.26
CA GLY A 68 -14.34 -14.80 0.74
C GLY A 68 -13.59 -13.59 0.18
N PHE A 69 -13.22 -13.60 -1.11
CA PHE A 69 -12.28 -12.65 -1.70
C PHE A 69 -12.99 -11.72 -2.70
N SER A 70 -13.61 -10.66 -2.18
CA SER A 70 -14.37 -9.67 -2.96
C SER A 70 -13.47 -8.64 -3.66
N LEU A 71 -14.02 -7.93 -4.64
CA LEU A 71 -13.32 -6.78 -5.25
C LEU A 71 -13.14 -5.63 -4.24
N GLU A 72 -14.11 -5.45 -3.34
CA GLU A 72 -14.03 -4.46 -2.27
C GLU A 72 -12.85 -4.75 -1.32
N LEU A 73 -12.59 -6.03 -1.02
CA LEU A 73 -11.41 -6.43 -0.26
C LEU A 73 -10.11 -6.06 -1.01
N VAL A 74 -10.06 -6.24 -2.33
CA VAL A 74 -8.91 -5.83 -3.15
C VAL A 74 -8.67 -4.32 -3.06
N ASP A 75 -9.72 -3.52 -3.23
CA ASP A 75 -9.58 -2.06 -3.15
C ASP A 75 -9.22 -1.61 -1.72
N THR A 76 -9.72 -2.30 -0.69
CA THR A 76 -9.36 -2.07 0.73
C THR A 76 -7.88 -2.36 0.99
N ILE A 77 -7.36 -3.48 0.46
CA ILE A 77 -5.94 -3.83 0.56
C ILE A 77 -5.07 -2.75 -0.09
N ILE A 78 -5.46 -2.24 -1.26
CA ILE A 78 -4.71 -1.20 -1.97
C ILE A 78 -4.74 0.12 -1.19
N ALA A 79 -5.88 0.48 -0.61
CA ALA A 79 -6.03 1.69 0.20
C ALA A 79 -5.13 1.66 1.44
N HIS A 80 -5.04 0.50 2.12
CA HIS A 80 -4.27 0.33 3.35
C HIS A 80 -2.88 -0.28 3.15
N ALA A 81 -2.43 -0.50 1.91
CA ALA A 81 -1.20 -1.23 1.61
C ALA A 81 0.06 -0.66 2.32
N SER A 82 0.09 0.65 2.53
CA SER A 82 1.15 1.36 3.26
C SER A 82 1.25 0.92 4.72
N GLU A 83 0.10 0.65 5.34
CA GLU A 83 -0.03 0.29 6.76
C GLU A 83 0.11 -1.22 7.00
N LEU A 84 -0.15 -2.03 5.96
CA LEU A 84 -0.01 -3.48 5.99
C LEU A 84 1.48 -3.87 5.93
N THR A 85 2.16 -3.76 7.07
CA THR A 85 3.60 -4.03 7.24
C THR A 85 3.90 -5.38 7.90
N SER A 86 2.89 -6.00 8.52
CA SER A 86 3.00 -7.28 9.22
C SER A 86 1.77 -8.14 8.97
N LEU A 87 1.88 -9.45 9.14
CA LEU A 87 0.76 -10.38 8.99
C LEU A 87 -0.37 -10.10 10.00
N ASP A 88 -0.04 -9.72 11.23
CA ASP A 88 -1.01 -9.30 12.24
C ASP A 88 -1.82 -8.07 11.80
N GLU A 89 -1.18 -7.07 11.20
CA GLU A 89 -1.87 -5.88 10.66
C GLU A 89 -2.82 -6.26 9.52
N VAL A 90 -2.42 -7.20 8.67
CA VAL A 90 -3.26 -7.75 7.60
C VAL A 90 -4.51 -8.41 8.17
N LYS A 91 -4.38 -9.21 9.23
CA LYS A 91 -5.53 -9.86 9.89
C LYS A 91 -6.41 -8.88 10.67
N ALA A 92 -5.81 -7.87 11.30
CA ALA A 92 -6.53 -6.91 12.11
C ALA A 92 -7.31 -5.89 11.27
N LYS A 93 -6.76 -5.46 10.12
CA LYS A 93 -7.35 -4.39 9.29
C LYS A 93 -8.20 -4.90 8.15
N LEU A 94 -7.98 -6.12 7.68
CA LEU A 94 -8.74 -6.66 6.56
C LEU A 94 -9.84 -7.60 7.08
N PRO A 95 -11.05 -7.56 6.51
CA PRO A 95 -12.13 -8.48 6.84
C PRO A 95 -11.87 -9.86 6.20
N LEU A 96 -10.82 -10.53 6.65
CA LEU A 96 -10.43 -11.86 6.20
C LEU A 96 -11.05 -12.90 7.13
N PHE A 97 -11.63 -13.93 6.52
CA PHE A 97 -12.21 -15.06 7.23
C PHE A 97 -11.20 -16.21 7.43
N ASP A 98 -10.05 -16.13 6.76
CA ASP A 98 -9.09 -17.23 6.65
C ASP A 98 -7.65 -16.72 6.73
N ASP A 99 -6.81 -17.42 7.51
CA ASP A 99 -5.42 -17.09 7.77
C ASP A 99 -4.50 -17.32 6.55
N ASP A 100 -4.86 -18.24 5.65
CA ASP A 100 -4.11 -18.48 4.41
C ASP A 100 -4.25 -17.28 3.48
N HIS A 101 -5.42 -16.66 3.41
CA HIS A 101 -5.61 -15.41 2.65
C HIS A 101 -4.72 -14.28 3.19
N ALA A 102 -4.63 -14.13 4.51
CA ALA A 102 -3.79 -13.10 5.12
C ALA A 102 -2.30 -13.32 4.76
N SER A 103 -1.85 -14.58 4.81
CA SER A 103 -0.48 -14.96 4.49
C SER A 103 -0.15 -14.67 3.02
N VAL A 104 -1.05 -15.01 2.09
CA VAL A 104 -0.86 -14.72 0.67
C VAL A 104 -0.85 -13.22 0.39
N ILE A 105 -1.78 -12.45 0.96
CA ILE A 105 -1.82 -10.99 0.79
C ILE A 105 -0.51 -10.36 1.28
N PHE A 106 -0.02 -10.79 2.45
CA PHE A 106 1.22 -10.29 3.01
C PHE A 106 2.42 -10.59 2.11
N GLU A 107 2.53 -11.81 1.57
CA GLU A 107 3.62 -12.18 0.66
C GLU A 107 3.58 -11.40 -0.67
N ILE A 108 2.38 -11.13 -1.21
CA ILE A 108 2.21 -10.28 -2.39
C ILE A 108 2.67 -8.85 -2.08
N LEU A 109 2.22 -8.27 -0.97
CA LEU A 109 2.61 -6.92 -0.53
C LEU A 109 4.13 -6.82 -0.34
N ARG A 110 4.73 -7.81 0.32
CA ARG A 110 6.17 -7.89 0.54
C ARG A 110 6.93 -7.93 -0.79
N SER A 111 6.47 -8.72 -1.76
CA SER A 111 7.11 -8.82 -3.07
C SER A 111 7.08 -7.48 -3.83
N ILE A 112 5.95 -6.77 -3.78
CA ILE A 112 5.79 -5.45 -4.40
C ILE A 112 6.67 -4.38 -3.74
N LYS A 113 6.78 -4.40 -2.41
CA LYS A 113 7.61 -3.43 -1.65
C LYS A 113 9.12 -3.62 -1.87
N ASN A 114 9.55 -4.83 -2.25
CA ASN A 114 10.95 -5.14 -2.56
C ASN A 114 11.31 -4.95 -4.05
N THR A 115 10.34 -4.52 -4.88
CA THR A 115 10.52 -4.23 -6.32
C THR A 115 10.69 -2.74 -6.56
#